data_AF-L7UIX2-F1
#
_entry.id   AF-L7UIX2-F1
#
_cell.length_a   1.000
_cell.length_b   1.000
_cell.length_c   1.000
_cell.angle_alpha   90.00
_cell.angle_beta   90.00
_cell.angle_gamma   90.00
#
_symmetry.space_group_name_H-M   'P 1'
#
loop_
_entity.id
_entity.type
_entity.pdbx_description
1 polymer ?
#
loop_
_entity_poly.entity_id
_entity_poly.type
_entity_poly.pdbx_seq_one_letter_code
_entity_poly.pdbx_strand_id
1 'polypeptide(L)'
;MKRWSAVLAVAAVCAGCQDRVQDDKPTRAQIRKTGPATMEVIPSDGQLPYCMLYTVSEKGVIRQLTLTKENRSIRCDANKPVANTSFRIPTQEGKVKVYIFFSDDRIPAGPVAQQLYDLRAQERISAMDLRLPGRVQVETLDFVPELPTSTDAQGEAPKAPPSTPDMGVPVNKDNAPAPAQPAASGEDK
;
A
#
# COMPACT_ATOMS: atom_id res chain seq x y z
N MET A 1 -12.44 -76.42 3.36
CA MET A 1 -13.71 -75.66 3.45
C MET A 1 -13.61 -74.77 4.68
N LYS A 2 -13.18 -73.52 4.58
CA LYS A 2 -13.98 -72.30 4.33
C LYS A 2 -15.10 -72.11 5.36
N ARG A 3 -14.87 -71.18 6.32
CA ARG A 3 -15.80 -70.20 6.96
C ARG A 3 -15.14 -69.65 8.24
N TRP A 4 -14.67 -68.40 8.29
CA TRP A 4 -15.38 -67.11 8.40
C TRP A 4 -15.97 -66.82 9.78
N SER A 5 -15.44 -65.79 10.46
CA SER A 5 -16.10 -64.76 11.30
C SER A 5 -15.02 -64.15 12.22
N ALA A 6 -14.33 -63.07 11.84
CA ALA A 6 -14.76 -61.67 12.01
C ALA A 6 -14.93 -61.26 13.49
N VAL A 7 -13.90 -60.63 14.06
CA VAL A 7 -14.05 -59.73 15.22
C VAL A 7 -13.37 -58.41 14.90
N LEU A 8 -14.21 -57.38 14.87
CA LEU A 8 -13.91 -55.97 14.67
C LEU A 8 -13.08 -55.37 15.83
N ALA A 9 -12.07 -54.61 15.43
CA ALA A 9 -11.85 -53.19 15.76
C ALA A 9 -11.70 -52.75 17.23
N VAL A 10 -10.51 -52.21 17.55
CA VAL A 10 -10.33 -50.85 18.11
C VAL A 10 -8.99 -50.30 17.59
N ALA A 11 -9.03 -49.60 16.46
CA ALA A 11 -7.95 -48.71 16.04
C ALA A 11 -8.44 -47.27 16.24
N ALA A 12 -8.58 -46.88 17.50
CA ALA A 12 -8.72 -45.49 17.89
C ALA A 12 -7.41 -45.10 18.55
N VAL A 13 -6.70 -44.14 17.95
CA VAL A 13 -5.87 -43.10 18.60
C VAL A 13 -4.91 -42.51 17.55
N CYS A 14 -4.96 -41.19 17.41
CA CYS A 14 -4.00 -40.29 16.74
C CYS A 14 -4.04 -40.14 15.21
N ALA A 15 -5.18 -39.68 14.66
CA ALA A 15 -5.15 -38.75 13.53
C ALA A 15 -5.28 -37.30 14.05
N GLY A 16 -4.25 -36.86 14.77
CA GLY A 16 -4.09 -35.47 15.20
C GLY A 16 -3.27 -34.72 14.15
N CYS A 17 -3.96 -34.08 13.22
CA CYS A 17 -3.56 -32.87 12.48
C CYS A 17 -4.76 -32.51 11.60
N GLN A 18 -5.76 -31.88 12.22
CA GLN A 18 -6.63 -31.01 11.43
C GLN A 18 -5.73 -29.85 11.01
N ASP A 19 -5.12 -29.97 9.84
CA ASP A 19 -4.74 -28.80 9.07
C ASP A 19 -5.98 -27.93 9.04
N ARG A 20 -5.93 -26.85 9.82
CA ARG A 20 -6.91 -25.79 9.75
C ARG A 20 -6.83 -25.30 8.31
N VAL A 21 -7.74 -25.79 7.47
CA VAL A 21 -8.15 -25.12 6.26
C VAL A 21 -8.39 -23.68 6.71
N GLN A 22 -7.43 -22.80 6.43
CA GLN A 22 -7.66 -21.38 6.59
C GLN A 22 -8.90 -21.12 5.76
N ASP A 23 -9.97 -20.70 6.42
CA ASP A 23 -11.21 -20.26 5.81
C ASP A 23 -10.83 -19.42 4.59
N ASP A 24 -11.02 -20.00 3.40
CA ASP A 24 -10.67 -19.43 2.11
C ASP A 24 -11.73 -18.37 1.81
N LYS A 25 -11.75 -17.33 2.66
CA LYS A 25 -12.60 -16.17 2.45
C LYS A 25 -12.22 -15.65 1.08
N PRO A 26 -13.21 -15.45 0.18
CA PRO A 26 -12.91 -15.01 -1.17
C PRO A 26 -12.11 -13.71 -1.09
N THR A 27 -10.86 -13.77 -1.57
CA THR A 27 -9.91 -12.66 -1.59
C THR A 27 -10.56 -11.45 -2.26
N ARG A 28 -10.80 -10.39 -1.49
CA ARG A 28 -11.58 -9.23 -1.94
C ARG A 28 -10.81 -8.29 -2.82
N ALA A 29 -9.49 -8.35 -2.75
CA ALA A 29 -8.57 -7.56 -3.54
C ALA A 29 -7.23 -8.27 -3.67
N GLN A 30 -6.50 -7.94 -4.72
CA GLN A 30 -5.17 -8.48 -4.97
C GLN A 30 -4.15 -7.34 -5.04
N ILE A 31 -2.93 -7.62 -4.61
CA ILE A 31 -1.79 -6.72 -4.78
C ILE A 31 -1.01 -7.15 -6.02
N ARG A 32 -0.83 -6.23 -6.96
CA ARG A 32 0.10 -6.37 -8.08
C ARG A 32 1.35 -5.55 -7.79
N LYS A 33 2.50 -6.22 -7.60
CA LYS A 33 3.79 -5.52 -7.50
C LYS A 33 4.12 -4.86 -8.84
N THR A 34 4.38 -3.56 -8.85
CA THR A 34 4.78 -2.80 -10.06
C THR A 34 6.24 -2.36 -10.03
N GLY A 35 6.93 -2.59 -8.92
CA GLY A 35 8.34 -2.28 -8.73
C GLY A 35 8.82 -2.71 -7.33
N PRO A 36 10.08 -2.40 -6.95
CA PRO A 36 10.66 -2.87 -5.69
C PRO A 36 9.86 -2.40 -4.47
N ALA A 37 9.40 -1.15 -4.48
CA ALA A 37 8.70 -0.52 -3.37
C ALA A 37 7.34 0.06 -3.80
N THR A 38 6.78 -0.42 -4.91
CA THR A 38 5.53 0.08 -5.49
C THR A 38 4.56 -1.05 -5.77
N MET A 39 3.28 -0.78 -5.50
CA MET A 39 2.22 -1.74 -5.67
C MET A 39 0.94 -1.10 -6.18
N GLU A 40 0.14 -1.88 -6.89
CA GLU A 40 -1.23 -1.55 -7.22
C GLU A 40 -2.17 -2.49 -6.47
N VAL A 41 -3.33 -1.97 -6.08
CA VAL A 41 -4.39 -2.76 -5.46
C VAL A 41 -5.52 -2.90 -6.46
N ILE A 42 -5.95 -4.13 -6.73
CA ILE A 42 -7.00 -4.46 -7.70
C ILE A 42 -8.14 -5.12 -6.94
N PRO A 43 -9.31 -4.47 -6.78
CA PRO A 43 -10.49 -5.09 -6.19
C PRO A 43 -10.99 -6.25 -7.04
N SER A 44 -11.42 -7.32 -6.39
CA SER A 44 -12.13 -8.43 -7.02
C SER A 44 -13.56 -8.00 -7.42
N ASP A 45 -14.25 -8.83 -8.19
CA ASP A 45 -15.68 -8.61 -8.46
C ASP A 45 -16.54 -8.72 -7.18
N GLY A 46 -17.72 -8.11 -7.22
CA GLY A 46 -18.72 -8.19 -6.15
C GLY A 46 -18.42 -7.38 -4.88
N GLN A 47 -17.38 -6.54 -4.88
CA GLN A 47 -17.10 -5.64 -3.76
C GLN A 47 -18.03 -4.42 -3.76
N LEU A 48 -18.10 -3.73 -2.62
CA LEU A 48 -18.86 -2.50 -2.47
C LEU A 48 -18.19 -1.34 -3.27
N PRO A 49 -18.98 -0.38 -3.79
CA PRO A 49 -18.52 0.54 -4.85
C PRO A 49 -17.50 1.59 -4.40
N TYR A 50 -17.36 1.84 -3.09
CA TYR A 50 -16.38 2.76 -2.56
C TYR A 50 -15.28 2.02 -1.82
N CYS A 51 -14.02 2.41 -2.03
CA CYS A 51 -12.91 1.88 -1.25
C CYS A 51 -11.96 2.94 -0.70
N MET A 52 -11.24 2.55 0.35
CA MET A 52 -10.25 3.37 1.03
C MET A 52 -9.12 2.49 1.54
N LEU A 53 -7.88 2.93 1.33
CA LEU A 53 -6.69 2.12 1.58
C LEU A 53 -5.81 2.77 2.63
N TYR A 54 -5.33 1.94 3.55
CA TYR A 54 -4.33 2.30 4.55
C TYR A 54 -3.20 1.28 4.55
N THR A 55 -2.00 1.71 4.94
CA THR A 55 -0.93 0.81 5.37
C THR A 55 -0.63 1.00 6.83
N VAL A 56 -0.35 -0.10 7.52
CA VAL A 56 0.20 -0.12 8.88
C VAL A 56 1.52 -0.88 8.82
N SER A 57 2.62 -0.20 9.12
CA SER A 57 3.93 -0.85 9.20
C SER A 57 4.11 -1.62 10.49
N GLU A 58 5.08 -2.53 10.53
CA GLU A 58 5.49 -3.21 11.77
C GLU A 58 5.94 -2.22 12.87
N LYS A 59 6.40 -1.02 12.48
CA LYS A 59 6.74 0.08 13.39
C LYS A 59 5.52 0.87 13.87
N GLY A 60 4.31 0.49 13.45
CA GLY A 60 3.05 1.16 13.80
C GLY A 60 2.79 2.46 13.05
N VAL A 61 3.51 2.73 11.95
CA VAL A 61 3.26 3.90 11.09
C VAL A 61 2.02 3.64 10.25
N ILE A 62 1.03 4.52 10.35
CA ILE A 62 -0.22 4.42 9.59
C ILE A 62 -0.20 5.46 8.48
N ARG A 63 -0.41 5.04 7.23
CA ARG A 63 -0.51 5.94 6.07
C ARG A 63 -1.81 5.69 5.31
N GLN A 64 -2.50 6.77 4.95
CA GLN A 64 -3.58 6.70 3.98
C GLN A 64 -3.01 6.70 2.56
N LEU A 65 -3.36 5.71 1.76
CA LEU A 65 -2.91 5.61 0.37
C LEU A 65 -3.84 6.35 -0.59
N THR A 66 -5.15 6.27 -0.38
CA THR A 66 -6.17 6.96 -1.18
C THR A 66 -6.47 8.34 -0.58
N LEU A 67 -5.52 9.27 -0.67
CA LEU A 67 -5.71 10.64 -0.21
C LEU A 67 -6.43 11.47 -1.28
N THR A 68 -7.64 11.95 -0.96
CA THR A 68 -8.45 12.82 -1.84
C THR A 68 -8.61 14.21 -1.24
N LYS A 69 -9.06 15.18 -2.06
CA LYS A 69 -9.34 16.55 -1.60
C LYS A 69 -10.39 16.57 -0.49
N GLU A 70 -11.40 15.72 -0.60
CA GLU A 70 -12.50 15.61 0.37
C GLU A 70 -12.15 14.69 1.55
N ASN A 71 -11.01 14.01 1.50
CA ASN A 71 -10.55 13.04 2.49
C ASN A 71 -11.60 11.96 2.84
N ARG A 72 -12.21 11.39 1.80
CA ARG A 72 -13.23 10.32 1.88
C ARG A 72 -12.86 9.14 0.97
N SER A 73 -13.49 7.99 1.21
CA SER A 73 -13.40 6.84 0.30
C SER A 73 -13.80 7.22 -1.13
N ILE A 74 -13.15 6.56 -2.09
CA ILE A 74 -13.29 6.83 -3.53
C ILE A 74 -14.02 5.71 -4.24
N ARG A 75 -14.54 5.96 -5.44
CA ARG A 75 -15.10 4.90 -6.28
C ARG A 75 -14.00 3.90 -6.67
N CYS A 76 -14.30 2.62 -6.53
CA CYS A 76 -13.39 1.55 -6.90
C CYS A 76 -14.14 0.55 -7.78
N ASP A 77 -13.71 0.44 -9.02
CA ASP A 77 -14.26 -0.52 -9.97
C ASP A 77 -13.58 -1.88 -9.76
N ALA A 78 -14.33 -2.95 -9.94
CA ALA A 78 -13.77 -4.30 -9.95
C ALA A 78 -12.76 -4.47 -11.10
N ASN A 79 -11.72 -5.27 -10.83
CA ASN A 79 -10.65 -5.63 -11.76
C ASN A 79 -9.85 -4.44 -12.33
N LYS A 80 -9.96 -3.25 -11.73
CA LYS A 80 -9.15 -2.07 -12.09
C LYS A 80 -8.28 -1.63 -10.91
N PRO A 81 -7.08 -1.08 -11.17
CA PRO A 81 -6.28 -0.50 -10.10
C PRO A 81 -7.04 0.63 -9.38
N VAL A 82 -7.03 0.61 -8.05
CA VAL A 82 -7.62 1.67 -7.23
C VAL A 82 -7.00 3.02 -7.62
N ALA A 83 -7.85 4.02 -7.89
CA ALA A 83 -7.46 5.34 -8.37
C ALA A 83 -6.62 5.35 -9.67
N ASN A 84 -6.55 4.24 -10.42
CA ASN A 84 -5.71 4.06 -11.61
C ASN A 84 -4.24 4.47 -11.36
N THR A 85 -3.71 4.16 -10.17
CA THR A 85 -2.35 4.55 -9.78
C THR A 85 -1.63 3.43 -9.01
N SER A 86 -0.31 3.60 -8.87
CA SER A 86 0.51 2.76 -8.02
C SER A 86 0.90 3.51 -6.75
N PHE A 87 0.95 2.78 -5.64
CA PHE A 87 1.28 3.30 -4.32
C PHE A 87 2.71 2.93 -3.97
N ARG A 88 3.51 3.93 -3.59
CA ARG A 88 4.88 3.73 -3.10
C ARG A 88 4.88 3.53 -1.60
N ILE A 89 5.44 2.41 -1.14
CA ILE A 89 5.63 2.08 0.27
C ILE A 89 7.10 2.29 0.63
N PRO A 90 7.43 3.19 1.58
CA PRO A 90 8.83 3.43 1.94
C PRO A 90 9.52 2.17 2.48
N THR A 91 10.69 1.82 1.95
CA THR A 91 11.46 0.65 2.40
C THR A 91 11.86 0.75 3.87
N GLN A 92 12.00 1.96 4.42
CA GLN A 92 12.31 2.17 5.83
C GLN A 92 11.19 1.73 6.78
N GLU A 93 9.96 1.60 6.28
CA GLU A 93 8.81 1.13 7.05
C GLU A 93 8.80 -0.40 7.20
N GLY A 94 9.54 -1.12 6.35
CA GLY A 94 9.60 -2.59 6.36
C GLY A 94 8.31 -3.22 5.84
N LYS A 95 8.00 -4.44 6.29
CA LYS A 95 6.75 -5.11 5.96
C LYS A 95 5.56 -4.27 6.44
N VAL A 96 4.55 -4.15 5.59
CA VAL A 96 3.32 -3.43 5.90
C VAL A 96 2.10 -4.32 5.70
N LYS A 97 1.09 -4.11 6.56
CA LYS A 97 -0.27 -4.60 6.34
C LYS A 97 -1.06 -3.54 5.58
N VAL A 98 -1.62 -3.92 4.44
CA VAL A 98 -2.47 -3.09 3.59
C VAL A 98 -3.92 -3.37 3.95
N TYR A 99 -4.58 -2.41 4.58
CA TYR A 99 -6.00 -2.46 4.91
C TYR A 99 -6.81 -1.84 3.79
N ILE A 100 -7.76 -2.59 3.26
CA ILE A 100 -8.64 -2.15 2.18
C ILE A 100 -10.07 -2.21 2.70
N PHE A 101 -10.68 -1.05 2.83
CA PHE A 101 -12.06 -0.89 3.24
C PHE A 101 -12.93 -0.79 1.99
N PHE A 102 -13.90 -1.67 1.83
CA PHE A 102 -14.97 -1.54 0.84
C PHE A 102 -16.25 -1.11 1.56
N SER A 103 -16.98 -0.14 1.00
CA SER A 103 -18.13 0.51 1.62
C SER A 103 -19.21 0.84 0.60
N ASP A 104 -20.48 0.81 1.03
CA ASP A 104 -21.62 1.20 0.19
C ASP A 104 -21.86 2.71 0.14
N ASP A 105 -21.25 3.47 1.05
CA ASP A 105 -21.24 4.93 1.06
C ASP A 105 -19.82 5.50 1.20
N ARG A 106 -19.67 6.80 0.97
CA ARG A 106 -18.40 7.52 1.15
C ARG A 106 -18.09 7.74 2.63
N ILE A 107 -17.08 7.08 3.14
CA ILE A 107 -16.68 7.15 4.56
C ILE A 107 -15.55 8.18 4.74
N PRO A 108 -15.60 9.04 5.77
CA PRO A 108 -14.49 9.95 6.09
C PRO A 108 -13.26 9.20 6.57
N ALA A 109 -12.09 9.60 6.06
CA ALA A 109 -10.84 8.91 6.34
C ALA A 109 -10.36 9.10 7.79
N GLY A 110 -10.50 10.31 8.34
CA GLY A 110 -10.03 10.63 9.70
C GLY A 110 -10.52 9.67 10.79
N PRO A 111 -11.83 9.42 10.93
CA PRO A 111 -12.36 8.46 11.90
C PRO A 111 -11.87 7.02 11.68
N VAL A 112 -11.59 6.62 10.44
CA VAL A 112 -11.05 5.29 10.12
C VAL A 112 -9.59 5.19 10.57
N ALA A 113 -8.79 6.22 10.31
CA ALA A 113 -7.40 6.29 10.74
C ALA A 113 -7.27 6.24 12.27
N GLN A 114 -8.15 6.94 13.00
CA GLN A 114 -8.16 6.91 14.46
C GLN A 114 -8.46 5.49 14.99
N GLN A 115 -9.50 4.83 14.45
CA GLN A 115 -9.84 3.48 14.88
C GLN A 115 -8.75 2.46 14.52
N LEU A 116 -8.13 2.59 13.34
CA LEU A 116 -6.95 1.79 12.98
C LEU A 116 -5.78 2.01 13.93
N TYR A 117 -5.56 3.25 14.37
CA TYR A 117 -4.54 3.56 15.36
C TYR A 117 -4.82 2.88 16.69
N ASP A 118 -6.07 2.94 17.18
CA ASP A 118 -6.47 2.33 18.44
C ASP A 118 -6.36 0.79 18.40
N LEU A 119 -6.60 0.19 17.23
CA LEU A 119 -6.57 -1.26 17.01
C LEU A 119 -5.23 -1.79 16.48
N ARG A 120 -4.21 -0.94 16.31
CA ARG A 120 -2.93 -1.30 15.63
C ARG A 120 -2.16 -2.45 16.27
N ALA A 121 -2.40 -2.71 17.56
CA ALA A 121 -1.78 -3.82 18.29
C ALA A 121 -2.43 -5.17 18.01
N GLN A 122 -3.62 -5.19 17.38
CA GLN A 122 -4.32 -6.42 17.03
C GLN A 122 -3.71 -7.06 15.79
N GLU A 123 -3.64 -8.39 15.79
CA GLU A 123 -3.08 -9.13 14.66
C GLU A 123 -3.97 -9.02 13.41
N ARG A 124 -5.29 -8.99 13.59
CA ARG A 124 -6.28 -8.86 12.52
C ARG A 124 -7.37 -7.90 12.98
N ILE A 125 -7.74 -6.99 12.10
CA ILE A 125 -8.84 -6.04 12.32
C ILE A 125 -9.97 -6.44 11.38
N SER A 126 -11.15 -6.69 11.92
CA SER A 126 -12.35 -7.02 11.16
C SER A 126 -13.24 -5.78 10.98
N ALA A 127 -14.22 -5.86 10.09
CA ALA A 127 -15.21 -4.81 9.92
C ALA A 127 -16.03 -4.55 11.20
N MET A 128 -16.22 -5.57 12.06
CA MET A 128 -17.04 -5.46 13.29
C MET A 128 -16.31 -4.72 14.42
N ASP A 129 -14.99 -4.71 14.40
CA ASP A 129 -14.17 -3.95 15.35
C ASP A 129 -14.24 -2.44 15.06
N LEU A 130 -14.66 -2.10 13.85
CA LEU A 130 -14.73 -0.74 13.36
C LEU A 130 -16.17 -0.23 13.39
N ARG A 131 -16.36 0.91 14.04
CA ARG A 131 -17.62 1.63 14.13
C ARG A 131 -17.80 2.53 12.92
N LEU A 132 -17.86 1.91 11.73
CA LEU A 132 -18.03 2.60 10.46
C LEU A 132 -19.51 2.62 10.04
N PRO A 133 -19.98 3.70 9.39
CA PRO A 133 -21.35 3.78 8.93
C PRO A 133 -21.60 2.86 7.71
N GLY A 134 -22.83 2.38 7.59
CA GLY A 134 -23.27 1.57 6.46
C GLY A 134 -22.71 0.14 6.48
N ARG A 135 -22.61 -0.47 5.30
CA ARG A 135 -21.99 -1.79 5.15
C ARG A 135 -20.53 -1.59 4.82
N VAL A 136 -19.67 -2.23 5.61
CA VAL A 136 -18.22 -2.22 5.38
C VAL A 136 -17.68 -3.64 5.32
N GLN A 137 -16.78 -3.87 4.38
CA GLN A 137 -15.99 -5.09 4.28
C GLN A 137 -14.51 -4.68 4.37
N VAL A 138 -13.72 -5.49 5.08
CA VAL A 138 -12.30 -5.23 5.28
C VAL A 138 -11.51 -6.38 4.70
N GLU A 139 -10.49 -6.05 3.91
CA GLU A 139 -9.46 -6.97 3.45
C GLU A 139 -8.11 -6.53 4.02
N THR A 140 -7.28 -7.48 4.40
CA THR A 140 -5.92 -7.22 4.87
C THR A 140 -4.95 -8.05 4.05
N LEU A 141 -4.02 -7.38 3.37
CA LEU A 141 -3.00 -8.00 2.53
C LEU A 141 -1.62 -7.59 3.02
N ASP A 142 -0.64 -8.47 2.89
CA ASP A 142 0.74 -8.17 3.27
C ASP A 142 1.53 -7.65 2.06
N PHE A 143 2.36 -6.63 2.28
CA PHE A 143 3.32 -6.14 1.29
C PHE A 143 4.69 -5.93 1.93
N VAL A 144 5.75 -6.37 1.25
CA VAL A 144 7.14 -6.20 1.66
C VAL A 144 7.85 -5.37 0.60
N PRO A 145 8.23 -4.10 0.88
CA PRO A 145 9.01 -3.30 -0.03
C PRO A 145 10.45 -3.82 -0.09
N GLU A 146 10.98 -3.94 -1.30
CA GLU A 146 12.33 -4.37 -1.60
C GLU A 146 13.22 -3.14 -1.87
N LEU A 147 14.51 -3.26 -1.53
CA LEU A 147 15.50 -2.25 -1.90
C LEU A 147 15.70 -2.29 -3.42
N PRO A 148 15.86 -1.12 -4.09
CA PRO A 148 16.19 -1.13 -5.51
C PRO A 148 17.56 -1.80 -5.68
N THR A 149 17.59 -2.97 -6.32
CA THR A 149 18.83 -3.59 -6.75
C THR A 149 19.32 -2.81 -7.97
N SER A 150 20.41 -2.06 -7.82
CA SER A 150 21.13 -1.44 -8.93
C SER A 150 21.78 -2.53 -9.78
N THR A 151 21.01 -3.20 -10.63
CA THR A 151 21.52 -4.21 -11.55
C THR A 151 20.99 -3.92 -12.96
N ASP A 152 21.22 -2.68 -13.39
CA ASP A 152 21.25 -2.24 -14.79
C ASP A 152 22.35 -1.18 -14.92
N ALA A 153 23.57 -1.56 -14.51
CA ALA A 153 24.79 -0.84 -14.86
C ALA A 153 25.64 -1.78 -15.72
N GLN A 154 25.14 -2.13 -16.90
CA GLN A 154 26.01 -2.57 -17.98
C GLN A 154 26.78 -1.34 -18.46
N GLY A 155 28.08 -1.39 -18.23
CA GLY A 155 29.00 -0.30 -18.49
C GLY A 155 29.10 0.03 -19.98
N GLU A 156 29.04 1.32 -20.26
CA GLU A 156 29.80 1.93 -21.34
C GLU A 156 30.83 2.83 -20.66
N ALA A 157 32.09 2.42 -20.71
CA ALA A 157 33.20 3.21 -20.18
C ALA A 157 33.42 4.45 -21.07
N PRO A 158 33.44 5.68 -20.54
CA PRO A 158 33.88 6.82 -21.33
C PRO A 158 35.38 6.72 -21.56
N LYS A 159 35.76 6.50 -22.82
CA LYS A 159 37.15 6.57 -23.28
C LYS A 159 37.60 8.02 -23.29
N ALA A 160 38.56 8.37 -22.45
CA ALA A 160 39.37 9.60 -22.55
C ALA A 160 40.76 9.25 -23.14
N PRO A 161 41.64 10.19 -23.56
CA PRO A 161 41.50 11.59 -24.00
C PRO A 161 42.27 11.79 -25.37
N PRO A 162 42.64 13.02 -25.85
CA PRO A 162 43.80 13.76 -25.30
C PRO A 162 43.64 15.30 -25.27
N SER A 163 44.64 15.91 -24.64
CA SER A 163 44.76 17.28 -24.09
C SER A 163 44.97 18.42 -25.11
N THR A 164 44.32 19.57 -24.83
CA THR A 164 44.74 21.02 -24.88
C THR A 164 45.54 21.58 -26.09
N PRO A 165 45.24 22.82 -26.57
CA PRO A 165 45.67 24.04 -25.85
C PRO A 165 44.67 25.20 -25.78
N ASP A 166 44.73 25.87 -24.62
CA ASP A 166 44.70 27.31 -24.34
C ASP A 166 44.31 28.27 -25.48
N MET A 167 43.24 29.06 -25.28
CA MET A 167 43.23 30.50 -25.57
C MET A 167 41.93 31.17 -25.07
N GLY A 168 42.08 32.16 -24.18
CA GLY A 168 41.28 33.39 -24.21
C GLY A 168 40.08 33.53 -23.26
N VAL A 169 40.30 34.22 -22.15
CA VAL A 169 39.27 34.94 -21.37
C VAL A 169 38.82 36.18 -22.19
N PRO A 170 37.53 36.54 -22.23
CA PRO A 170 37.07 37.59 -21.31
C PRO A 170 35.70 37.35 -20.66
N VAL A 171 35.64 37.92 -19.46
CA VAL A 171 34.50 38.23 -18.59
C VAL A 171 33.30 38.86 -19.33
N ASN A 172 32.09 38.42 -18.99
CA ASN A 172 30.84 39.20 -18.93
C ASN A 172 30.01 38.55 -17.81
N LYS A 173 29.97 39.06 -16.57
CA LYS A 173 29.20 40.22 -16.07
C LYS A 173 27.82 40.35 -16.71
N ASP A 174 26.82 40.44 -15.84
CA ASP A 174 25.40 40.71 -16.10
C ASP A 174 24.48 39.51 -16.33
N ASN A 175 24.16 38.79 -15.26
CA ASN A 175 22.77 38.38 -15.03
C ASN A 175 22.50 38.11 -13.53
N ALA A 176 22.27 39.19 -12.77
CA ALA A 176 21.68 39.09 -11.44
C ALA A 176 20.14 39.20 -11.59
N PRO A 177 19.36 38.23 -11.10
CA PRO A 177 17.90 38.36 -11.08
C PRO A 177 17.47 39.45 -10.08
N ALA A 178 16.57 40.32 -10.54
CA ALA A 178 16.05 41.47 -9.81
C ALA A 178 15.31 41.09 -8.50
N PRO A 179 15.43 41.89 -7.43
CA PRO A 179 14.75 41.65 -6.17
C PRO A 179 13.26 42.03 -6.20
N ALA A 180 12.51 41.31 -5.37
CA ALA A 180 11.08 41.40 -5.12
C ALA A 180 10.60 42.80 -4.72
N GLN A 181 9.41 43.17 -5.19
CA GLN A 181 8.68 44.37 -4.76
C GLN A 181 8.09 44.16 -3.35
N PRO A 182 8.23 45.13 -2.42
CA PRO A 182 7.57 45.10 -1.12
C PRO A 182 6.13 45.64 -1.18
N ALA A 183 5.33 45.12 -0.26
CA ALA A 183 3.93 45.48 0.00
C ALA A 183 3.78 46.97 0.35
N ALA A 184 2.75 47.60 -0.23
CA ALA A 184 2.33 48.94 0.14
C ALA A 184 1.46 48.89 1.41
N SER A 185 1.93 49.57 2.44
CA SER A 185 1.18 50.06 3.58
C SER A 185 1.02 51.58 3.46
N GLY A 186 -0.17 52.10 3.78
CA GLY A 186 -0.51 53.52 3.93
C GLY A 186 -2.04 53.66 3.93
N GLU A 187 -2.71 53.74 5.08
CA GLU A 187 -2.99 54.91 5.95
C GLU A 187 -3.98 55.95 5.38
N ASP A 188 -4.95 56.29 6.24
CA ASP A 188 -5.80 57.48 6.36
C ASP A 188 -6.68 57.98 5.20
N LYS A 189 -8.00 57.86 5.35
CA LYS A 189 -8.89 58.94 5.86
C LYS A 189 -10.35 58.49 5.94
#